data_AF-A0A7C7JRF6-F1
#
_entry.id   AF-A0A7C7JRF6-F1
#
_cell.length_a   1.000
_cell.length_b   1.000
_cell.length_c   1.000
_cell.angle_alpha   90.00
_cell.angle_beta   90.00
_cell.angle_gamma   90.00
#
_symmetry.space_group_name_H-M   'P 1'
#
loop_
_entity.id
_entity.type
_entity.pdbx_description
1 polymer ?
#
loop_
_entity_poly.entity_id
_entity_poly.type
_entity_poly.pdbx_seq_one_letter_code
_entity_poly.pdbx_strand_id
1 'polypeptide(L)'
;MLGYSRTPDLTAQITEANTFGLELRMRYDNNESNLLRRSDHWPFLQNGVPAVWFHTGLHPDYHRAGDTPDRIEYEKMTRIVRLVHQTSWNVAQADTRPSLQEMGSRPRS
;
A
#
# COMPACT_ATOMS: atom_id res chain seq x y z
N MET A 1 -1.81 7.03 -5.22
CA MET A 1 -0.84 6.33 -4.36
C MET A 1 -1.33 4.93 -4.05
N LEU A 2 -0.52 3.90 -4.35
CA LEU A 2 -0.43 2.58 -3.70
C LEU A 2 0.58 1.70 -4.48
N GLY A 3 1.41 0.92 -3.80
CA GLY A 3 2.21 -0.14 -4.43
C GLY A 3 1.55 -1.49 -4.19
N TYR A 4 1.46 -2.36 -5.19
CA TYR A 4 0.51 -3.46 -5.13
C TYR A 4 0.91 -4.78 -5.83
N SER A 5 1.71 -5.63 -5.21
CA SER A 5 2.14 -6.88 -5.85
C SER A 5 1.27 -8.10 -5.55
N ARG A 6 -0.05 -8.06 -5.83
CA ARG A 6 -0.97 -9.25 -6.04
C ARG A 6 -2.08 -9.56 -5.02
N THR A 7 -2.79 -8.58 -4.44
CA THR A 7 -3.76 -8.86 -3.33
C THR A 7 -5.25 -8.49 -3.60
N PRO A 8 -5.89 -8.93 -4.71
CA PRO A 8 -7.04 -8.28 -5.39
C PRO A 8 -8.14 -7.76 -4.46
N ASP A 9 -8.50 -8.55 -3.45
CA ASP A 9 -9.57 -8.22 -2.53
C ASP A 9 -9.24 -7.00 -1.66
N LEU A 10 -7.99 -6.86 -1.21
CA LEU A 10 -7.57 -5.65 -0.48
C LEU A 10 -7.61 -4.41 -1.37
N THR A 11 -7.26 -4.50 -2.65
CA THR A 11 -7.40 -3.34 -3.56
C THR A 11 -8.86 -2.97 -3.79
N ALA A 12 -9.75 -3.96 -3.95
CA ALA A 12 -11.17 -3.71 -4.09
C ALA A 12 -11.71 -2.97 -2.86
N GLN A 13 -11.41 -3.48 -1.66
CA GLN A 13 -11.79 -2.85 -0.38
C GLN A 13 -11.28 -1.42 -0.24
N ILE A 14 -10.01 -1.16 -0.60
CA ILE A 14 -9.44 0.20 -0.55
C ILE A 14 -10.13 1.13 -1.56
N THR A 15 -10.39 0.64 -2.76
CA THR A 15 -11.01 1.44 -3.82
C THR A 15 -12.43 1.81 -3.45
N GLU A 16 -13.19 0.86 -2.90
CA GLU A 16 -14.55 1.07 -2.39
C GLU A 16 -14.56 2.03 -1.20
N ALA A 17 -13.63 1.86 -0.25
CA ALA A 17 -13.52 2.72 0.93
C ALA A 17 -13.06 4.15 0.61
N ASN A 18 -12.53 4.41 -0.58
CA ASN A 18 -11.99 5.70 -0.97
C ASN A 18 -13.08 6.70 -1.38
N THR A 19 -13.86 7.14 -0.40
CA THR A 19 -14.81 8.24 -0.51
C THR A 19 -14.18 9.60 -0.19
N PHE A 20 -12.86 9.62 0.10
CA PHE A 20 -12.12 10.79 0.59
C PHE A 20 -11.45 11.62 -0.53
N GLY A 21 -11.72 11.31 -1.80
CA GLY A 21 -11.19 12.05 -2.94
C GLY A 21 -9.67 11.90 -3.13
N LEU A 22 -9.09 10.77 -2.71
CA LEU A 22 -7.68 10.45 -2.98
C LEU A 22 -7.53 9.83 -4.36
N GLU A 23 -6.51 10.24 -5.10
CA GLU A 23 -6.13 9.53 -6.32
C GLU A 23 -5.29 8.30 -5.98
N LEU A 24 -5.85 7.10 -6.18
CA LEU A 24 -5.13 5.84 -6.01
C LEU A 24 -4.33 5.52 -7.28
N ARG A 25 -3.09 5.05 -7.13
CA ARG A 25 -2.17 4.81 -8.27
C ARG A 25 -1.37 3.56 -8.00
N MET A 26 -1.71 2.45 -8.66
CA MET A 26 -1.04 1.14 -8.54
C MET A 26 0.15 1.07 -9.51
N ARG A 27 1.33 1.53 -9.07
CA ARG A 27 2.47 1.76 -9.99
C ARG A 27 3.81 1.20 -9.54
N TYR A 28 3.87 0.46 -8.44
CA TYR A 28 5.14 0.02 -7.84
C TYR A 28 5.46 -1.48 -8.03
N ASP A 29 4.59 -2.24 -8.68
CA ASP A 29 4.66 -3.70 -8.72
C ASP A 29 5.89 -4.21 -9.47
N ASN A 30 6.16 -3.57 -10.61
CA ASN A 30 7.25 -3.91 -11.52
C ASN A 30 7.80 -2.62 -12.15
N ASN A 31 8.34 -1.73 -11.31
CA ASN A 31 8.98 -0.51 -11.79
C ASN A 31 10.47 -0.47 -11.38
N GLU A 32 11.23 0.40 -12.05
CA GLU A 32 12.69 0.54 -11.86
C GLU A 32 13.09 0.90 -10.43
N SER A 33 12.21 1.59 -9.68
CA SER A 33 12.50 2.03 -8.32
C SER A 33 12.60 0.87 -7.32
N ASN A 34 11.98 -0.28 -7.64
CA ASN A 34 11.86 -1.45 -6.79
C ASN A 34 11.37 -1.15 -5.36
N LEU A 35 10.67 -0.02 -5.16
CA LEU A 35 10.31 0.49 -3.84
C LEU A 35 9.36 -0.41 -3.07
N LEU A 36 8.52 -1.14 -3.79
CA LEU A 36 7.62 -2.13 -3.22
C LEU A 36 8.36 -3.20 -2.39
N ARG A 37 9.59 -3.57 -2.78
CA ARG A 37 10.39 -4.58 -2.08
C ARG A 37 11.21 -4.01 -0.92
N ARG A 38 11.07 -2.70 -0.64
CA ARG A 38 11.91 -1.94 0.30
C ARG A 38 11.13 -1.46 1.53
N SER A 39 10.01 -2.11 1.84
CA SER A 39 9.17 -1.80 3.00
C SER A 39 8.68 -3.10 3.67
N ASP A 40 8.20 -2.99 4.91
CA ASP A 40 7.91 -4.12 5.81
C ASP A 40 6.79 -5.06 5.35
N HIS A 41 5.96 -4.63 4.40
CA HIS A 41 4.93 -5.49 3.81
C HIS A 41 5.51 -6.56 2.87
N TRP A 42 6.73 -6.39 2.37
CA TRP A 42 7.31 -7.28 1.35
C TRP A 42 7.49 -8.73 1.83
N PRO A 43 8.01 -9.01 3.04
CA PRO A 43 8.06 -10.38 3.57
C PRO A 43 6.70 -11.07 3.68
N PHE A 44 5.61 -10.34 3.92
CA PHE A 44 4.26 -10.91 3.95
C PHE A 44 3.88 -11.48 2.59
N LEU A 45 4.05 -10.67 1.53
CA LEU A 45 3.78 -11.08 0.15
C LEU A 45 4.65 -12.27 -0.27
N GLN A 46 5.93 -12.27 0.10
CA GLN A 46 6.84 -13.40 -0.20
C GLN A 46 6.43 -14.71 0.45
N ASN A 47 5.69 -14.67 1.57
CA ASN A 47 5.24 -15.82 2.33
C ASN A 47 3.75 -16.12 2.11
N GLY A 48 3.16 -15.62 1.03
CA GLY A 48 1.77 -15.92 0.70
C GLY A 48 0.74 -15.17 1.55
N VAL A 49 1.15 -14.15 2.31
CA VAL A 49 0.24 -13.35 3.14
C VAL A 49 -0.20 -12.10 2.36
N PRO A 50 -1.51 -11.91 2.13
CA PRO A 50 -2.11 -10.70 1.58
C PRO A 50 -1.59 -9.42 2.25
N ALA A 51 -1.01 -8.50 1.48
CA ALA A 51 -0.61 -7.19 1.98
C ALA A 51 -0.79 -6.08 0.93
N VAL A 52 -0.87 -4.85 1.42
CA VAL A 52 -0.95 -3.61 0.62
C VAL A 52 -0.04 -2.55 1.20
N TRP A 53 0.41 -1.63 0.36
CA TRP A 53 1.37 -0.60 0.77
C TRP A 53 0.90 0.82 0.42
N PHE A 54 0.49 1.56 1.45
CA PHE A 54 0.16 2.98 1.34
C PHE A 54 1.45 3.80 1.29
N HIS A 55 1.74 4.40 0.14
CA HIS A 55 2.98 5.14 -0.07
C HIS A 55 2.82 6.47 -0.79
N THR A 56 3.52 7.45 -0.21
CA THR A 56 3.82 8.82 -0.61
C THR A 56 4.36 9.09 -2.03
N GLY A 57 5.09 8.10 -2.55
CA GLY A 57 6.26 8.42 -3.37
C GLY A 57 7.41 8.94 -2.51
N LEU A 58 8.59 9.02 -3.11
CA LEU A 58 9.75 9.67 -2.50
C LEU A 58 9.64 11.20 -2.63
N HIS A 59 10.28 11.91 -1.72
CA HIS A 59 10.38 13.38 -1.72
C HIS A 59 11.85 13.81 -1.63
N PRO A 60 12.18 15.07 -1.99
CA PRO A 60 13.57 15.56 -2.00
C PRO A 60 14.30 15.43 -0.66
N ASP A 61 13.57 15.45 0.45
CA ASP A 61 14.13 15.37 1.81
C ASP A 61 14.20 13.96 2.38
N TYR A 62 13.80 12.93 1.62
CA TYR A 62 13.86 11.55 2.08
C TYR A 62 15.29 11.15 2.50
N HIS A 63 15.44 10.60 3.72
CA HIS A 63 16.74 10.33 4.38
C HIS A 63 17.65 11.57 4.55
N ARG A 64 17.07 12.76 4.70
CA ARG A 64 17.82 14.01 4.95
C ARG A 64 17.25 14.72 6.16
N ALA A 65 18.03 15.66 6.70
CA ALA A 65 17.64 16.46 7.87
C ALA A 65 16.39 17.34 7.65
N GLY A 66 16.00 17.58 6.39
CA GLY A 66 14.79 18.32 6.02
C GLY A 66 13.49 17.50 6.08
N ASP A 67 13.54 16.22 6.43
CA ASP A 67 12.36 15.39 6.65
C ASP A 67 11.74 15.73 8.01
N THR A 68 11.10 16.90 8.08
CA THR A 68 10.61 17.53 9.31
C THR A 68 9.09 17.67 9.30
N PRO A 69 8.42 17.73 10.48
CA PRO A 69 6.96 17.76 10.56
C PRO A 69 6.29 18.91 9.80
N ASP A 70 6.95 20.07 9.69
CA ASP A 70 6.45 21.23 8.93
C ASP A 70 6.32 20.97 7.41
N ARG A 71 6.93 19.90 6.90
CA ARG A 71 6.79 19.46 5.50
C ARG A 71 5.59 18.57 5.24
N ILE A 72 4.86 18.18 6.28
CA ILE A 72 3.72 17.26 6.16
C ILE A 72 2.49 17.99 5.64
N GLU A 73 1.87 17.42 4.60
CA GLU A 73 0.56 17.86 4.10
C GLU A 73 -0.57 17.27 4.94
N TYR A 74 -0.87 17.90 6.09
CA TYR A 74 -1.76 17.37 7.12
C TYR A 74 -3.19 17.07 6.63
N GLU A 75 -3.75 17.89 5.74
CA GLU A 75 -5.09 17.64 5.17
C GLU A 75 -5.12 16.37 4.30
N LYS A 76 -4.05 16.15 3.53
CA LYS A 76 -3.90 14.93 2.73
C LYS A 76 -3.63 13.73 3.62
N MET A 77 -2.77 13.86 4.63
CA MET A 77 -2.50 12.82 5.61
C MET A 77 -3.77 12.40 6.34
N THR A 78 -4.62 13.34 6.75
CA THR A 78 -5.91 13.06 7.40
C THR A 78 -6.82 12.19 6.52
N ARG A 79 -6.90 12.50 5.23
CA ARG A 79 -7.65 11.68 4.26
C ARG A 79 -7.07 10.28 4.10
N ILE A 80 -5.73 10.16 4.07
CA ILE A 80 -5.05 8.86 3.99
C ILE A 80 -5.33 8.03 5.25
N VAL A 81 -5.22 8.61 6.44
CA VAL A 81 -5.48 7.92 7.71
C VAL A 81 -6.93 7.45 7.79
N ARG A 82 -7.90 8.29 7.37
CA ARG A 82 -9.31 7.89 7.29
C ARG A 82 -9.54 6.72 6.33
N LEU A 83 -8.88 6.74 5.16
CA LEU A 83 -8.94 5.63 4.21
C LEU A 83 -8.36 4.34 4.80
N VAL A 84 -7.18 4.41 5.43
CA VAL A 84 -6.55 3.23 6.08
C VAL A 84 -7.47 2.68 7.16
N HIS A 85 -8.00 3.55 8.04
CA HIS A 85 -8.94 3.15 9.07
C HIS A 85 -10.18 2.45 8.49
N GLN A 86 -10.86 3.08 7.52
CA GLN A 86 -12.06 2.51 6.92
C GLN A 86 -11.78 1.17 6.24
N THR A 87 -10.66 1.06 5.53
CA THR A 87 -10.23 -0.19 4.90
C THR A 87 -10.00 -1.28 5.95
N SER A 88 -9.25 -0.98 7.02
CA SER A 88 -8.99 -1.93 8.10
C SER A 88 -10.27 -2.37 8.80
N TRP A 89 -11.22 -1.44 9.00
CA TRP A 89 -12.54 -1.76 9.55
C TRP A 89 -13.31 -2.71 8.64
N ASN A 90 -13.41 -2.40 7.34
CA ASN A 90 -14.13 -3.25 6.39
C ASN A 90 -13.54 -4.66 6.31
N VAL A 91 -12.20 -4.77 6.26
CA VAL A 91 -11.51 -6.08 6.26
C VAL A 91 -11.78 -6.87 7.53
N ALA A 92 -11.84 -6.20 8.69
CA ALA A 92 -12.15 -6.86 9.96
C ALA A 92 -13.62 -7.32 10.06
N GLN A 93 -14.53 -6.70 9.32
CA GLN A 93 -15.95 -7.06 9.27
C GLN A 93 -16.30 -8.03 8.13
N ALA A 94 -15.37 -8.34 7.23
CA ALA A 94 -15.61 -9.22 6.10
C ALA A 94 -15.74 -10.69 6.55
N ASP A 95 -16.68 -11.42 5.95
CA ASP A 95 -16.89 -12.85 6.21
C ASP A 95 -15.73 -13.72 5.71
N THR A 96 -14.97 -13.21 4.73
CA THR A 96 -13.87 -13.93 4.09
C THR A 96 -12.55 -13.21 4.29
N ARG A 97 -11.48 -13.99 4.39
CA ARG A 97 -10.12 -13.47 4.40
C ARG A 97 -9.73 -13.01 3.00
N PRO A 98 -8.99 -11.89 2.86
CA PRO A 98 -8.44 -11.49 1.58
C PRO A 98 -7.59 -12.60 0.96
N SER A 99 -7.68 -12.76 -0.37
CA SER A 99 -6.85 -13.69 -1.13
C SER A 99 -5.59 -13.01 -1.67
N LEU A 100 -4.57 -13.83 -1.96
CA LEU A 100 -3.38 -13.44 -2.70
C LEU A 100 -3.41 -14.15 -4.07
N GLN A 101 -3.20 -13.41 -5.16
CA GLN A 101 -2.94 -14.03 -6.45
C GLN A 101 -1.53 -14.63 -6.45
N GLU A 102 -1.39 -15.84 -6.98
CA GLU A 102 -0.11 -16.56 -6.97
C GLU A 102 1.03 -15.70 -7.54
N MET A 103 2.15 -15.64 -6.81
CA MET A 103 3.41 -15.18 -7.36
C MET A 103 3.92 -16.24 -8.34
N GLY A 104 3.93 -15.93 -9.64
CA GLY A 104 4.49 -16.81 -10.66
C GLY A 104 5.82 -17.40 -10.18
N SER A 105 5.97 -18.72 -10.33
CA SER A 105 6.97 -19.57 -9.67
C SER A 105 8.34 -18.91 -9.53
N ARG A 106 8.92 -18.93 -8.32
CA ARG A 106 10.35 -18.64 -8.13
C ARG A 106 11.14 -19.56 -9.08
N PRO A 107 12.06 -19.05 -9.92
CA PRO A 107 13.03 -19.93 -10.54
C PRO A 107 13.77 -20.67 -9.42
N ARG A 108 13.85 -22.01 -9.53
CA ARG A 108 14.65 -22.81 -8.60
C ARG A 108 16.09 -22.32 -8.72
N SER A 109 16.73 -22.12 -7.55
CA SER A 109 18.12 -21.70 -7.39
C SER A 109 19.08 -22.51 -8.25
#